data_AF-A0A8T4WJC7-F1
#
_entry.id   AF-A0A8T4WJC7-F1
#
_cell.length_a   1.000
_cell.length_b   1.000
_cell.length_c   1.000
_cell.angle_alpha   90.00
_cell.angle_beta   90.00
_cell.angle_gamma   90.00
#
_symmetry.space_group_name_H-M   'P 1'
#
loop_
_entity.id
_entity.type
_entity.pdbx_description
1 polymer ?
#
loop_
_entity_poly.entity_id
_entity_poly.type
_entity_poly.pdbx_seq_one_letter_code
_entity_poly.pdbx_strand_id
1 'polypeptide(L)'
;MLILAIILAFILGLVQFFSEQIVNTCGKYYTHVLSFSAGISVTYLFVDLFPAFSINAVETNQFLFVTVLIGFIFIHLIEKYVYQHSKDDSIDNRLEVLNQFTSVFYHVVLGIVIFDFSEKSIIKAVLLFVPIVIFTGVSTLPVRRHSSSLIRFFVSLSTLVGVIVAWVLFDYIQGFILSGLIGFVIGGLLFSVIRHSIPHGKKGKPLFFVIGVLVYTPIVLWTLLL
;
A
#
# COMPACT_ATOMS: atom_id res chain seq x y z
N MET A 1 -0.78 17.92 13.06
CA MET A 1 -0.96 16.57 12.48
C MET A 1 -0.76 16.57 10.96
N LEU A 2 -1.26 17.56 10.21
CA LEU A 2 -0.92 17.77 8.79
C LEU A 2 0.59 17.68 8.44
N ILE A 3 1.47 18.33 9.21
CA ILE A 3 2.93 18.31 8.94
C ILE A 3 3.47 16.87 8.95
N LEU A 4 3.02 16.04 9.88
CA LEU A 4 3.40 14.62 9.94
C LEU A 4 2.93 13.90 8.66
N ALA A 5 1.67 14.07 8.27
CA ALA A 5 1.13 13.46 7.06
C ALA A 5 1.91 13.87 5.80
N ILE A 6 2.31 15.14 5.69
CA ILE A 6 3.15 15.64 4.59
C ILE A 6 4.53 14.99 4.62
N ILE A 7 5.17 14.88 5.78
CA ILE A 7 6.48 14.22 5.92
C ILE A 7 6.39 12.74 5.48
N LEU A 8 5.39 12.01 5.98
CA LEU A 8 5.19 10.60 5.62
C LEU A 8 4.90 10.44 4.12
N ALA A 9 4.01 11.26 3.55
CA ALA A 9 3.71 11.23 2.13
C ALA A 9 4.90 11.61 1.26
N PHE A 10 5.73 12.55 1.70
CA PHE A 10 6.96 12.95 1.01
C PHE A 10 7.98 11.81 1.00
N ILE A 11 8.23 11.16 2.15
CA ILE A 11 9.13 9.99 2.21
C ILE A 11 8.59 8.86 1.33
N LEU A 12 7.29 8.59 1.36
CA LEU A 12 6.69 7.57 0.50
C LEU A 12 6.85 7.91 -0.98
N GLY A 13 6.65 9.18 -1.34
CA GLY A 13 6.90 9.69 -2.70
C GLY A 13 8.35 9.49 -3.14
N LEU A 14 9.33 9.82 -2.28
CA LEU A 14 10.75 9.58 -2.57
C LEU A 14 11.02 8.09 -2.80
N VAL A 15 10.51 7.22 -1.93
CA VAL A 15 10.69 5.76 -2.08
C VAL A 15 10.03 5.25 -3.36
N GLN A 16 8.85 5.76 -3.70
CA GLN A 16 8.17 5.42 -4.95
C GLN A 16 8.98 5.87 -6.18
N PHE A 17 9.55 7.07 -6.14
CA PHE A 17 10.37 7.62 -7.23
C PHE A 17 11.66 6.80 -7.43
N PHE A 18 12.32 6.40 -6.33
CA PHE A 18 13.58 5.64 -6.35
C PHE A 18 13.40 4.12 -6.31
N SER A 19 12.17 3.61 -6.39
CA SER A 19 11.85 2.19 -6.26
C SER A 19 12.64 1.30 -7.24
N GLU A 20 12.80 1.74 -8.49
CA GLU A 20 13.61 1.02 -9.50
C GLU A 20 15.08 0.89 -9.08
N GLN A 21 15.67 1.96 -8.56
CA GLN A 21 17.06 1.98 -8.07
C GLN A 21 17.22 1.11 -6.82
N ILE A 22 16.21 1.10 -5.94
CA ILE A 22 16.19 0.25 -4.74
C ILE A 22 16.18 -1.23 -5.16
N VAL A 23 15.29 -1.62 -6.07
CA VAL A 23 15.20 -3.01 -6.57
C VAL A 23 16.51 -3.45 -7.22
N ASN A 24 17.12 -2.60 -8.06
CA ASN A 24 18.39 -2.90 -8.71
C ASN A 24 19.53 -3.05 -7.67
N THR A 25 19.57 -2.19 -6.65
CA THR A 25 20.56 -2.23 -5.58
C THR A 25 20.40 -3.46 -4.69
N CYS A 26 19.17 -3.89 -4.41
CA CYS A 26 18.91 -5.09 -3.62
C CYS A 26 19.49 -6.35 -4.28
N GLY A 27 19.58 -6.39 -5.63
CA GLY A 27 20.26 -7.44 -6.39
C GLY A 27 19.92 -8.85 -5.90
N LYS A 28 20.94 -9.58 -5.40
CA LYS A 28 20.79 -10.96 -4.88
C LYS A 28 19.94 -11.08 -3.61
N TYR A 29 19.74 -10.00 -2.86
CA TYR A 29 18.97 -9.98 -1.62
C TYR A 29 17.50 -9.61 -1.82
N TYR A 30 17.09 -9.22 -3.03
CA TYR A 30 15.73 -8.80 -3.36
C TYR A 30 14.64 -9.73 -2.79
N THR A 31 14.77 -11.04 -3.01
CA THR A 31 13.78 -12.03 -2.53
C THR A 31 13.72 -12.16 -1.02
N HIS A 32 14.83 -11.88 -0.32
CA HIS A 32 14.87 -11.87 1.15
C HIS A 32 14.12 -10.66 1.70
N VAL A 33 14.40 -9.46 1.16
CA VAL A 33 13.74 -8.21 1.55
C VAL A 33 12.24 -8.27 1.21
N LEU A 34 11.88 -8.79 0.04
CA LEU A 34 10.50 -8.97 -0.38
C LEU A 34 9.73 -9.90 0.59
N SER A 35 10.33 -11.04 0.96
CA SER A 35 9.72 -11.97 1.91
C SER A 35 9.55 -11.34 3.29
N PHE A 36 10.56 -10.60 3.76
CA PHE A 36 10.52 -9.87 5.04
C PHE A 36 9.42 -8.79 5.04
N SER A 37 9.33 -8.00 3.98
CA SER A 37 8.29 -6.99 3.77
C SER A 37 6.89 -7.62 3.83
N ALA A 38 6.69 -8.76 3.15
CA ALA A 38 5.44 -9.50 3.19
C ALA A 38 5.06 -9.90 4.62
N GLY A 39 6.02 -10.37 5.43
CA GLY A 39 5.79 -10.73 6.83
C GLY A 39 5.32 -9.54 7.68
N ILE A 40 5.96 -8.37 7.50
CA ILE A 40 5.56 -7.11 8.15
C ILE A 40 4.13 -6.72 7.72
N SER A 41 3.85 -6.68 6.41
CA SER A 41 2.56 -6.23 5.88
C SER A 41 1.42 -7.16 6.30
N VAL A 42 1.61 -8.49 6.24
CA VAL A 42 0.62 -9.48 6.72
C VAL A 42 0.35 -9.27 8.21
N THR A 43 1.40 -9.10 9.02
CA THR A 43 1.24 -8.88 10.46
C THR A 43 0.44 -7.63 10.75
N TYR A 44 0.80 -6.51 10.11
CA TYR A 44 0.06 -5.27 10.27
C TYR A 44 -1.42 -5.40 9.87
N LEU A 45 -1.67 -6.03 8.70
CA LEU A 45 -3.02 -6.25 8.19
C LEU A 45 -3.88 -7.05 9.18
N PHE A 46 -3.38 -8.18 9.65
CA PHE A 46 -4.19 -9.10 10.46
C PHE A 46 -4.24 -8.76 11.95
N VAL A 47 -3.20 -8.14 12.50
CA VAL A 47 -3.10 -7.88 13.95
C VAL A 47 -3.66 -6.50 14.32
N ASP A 48 -3.51 -5.50 13.44
CA ASP A 48 -3.94 -4.12 13.74
C ASP A 48 -5.04 -3.63 12.79
N LEU A 49 -4.73 -3.53 11.49
CA LEU A 49 -5.55 -2.77 10.56
C LEU A 49 -6.94 -3.40 10.36
N PHE A 50 -7.01 -4.72 10.17
CA PHE A 50 -8.26 -5.44 9.96
C PHE A 50 -9.12 -5.53 11.22
N PRO A 51 -8.58 -5.86 12.42
CA PRO A 51 -9.34 -5.79 13.67
C PRO A 51 -9.89 -4.39 13.97
N ALA A 52 -9.05 -3.35 13.87
CA ALA A 52 -9.47 -1.97 14.11
C ALA A 52 -10.57 -1.54 13.12
N PHE A 53 -10.43 -1.89 11.84
CA PHE A 53 -11.47 -1.66 10.85
C PHE A 53 -12.76 -2.42 11.17
N SER A 54 -12.66 -3.68 11.60
CA SER A 54 -13.83 -4.52 11.90
C SER A 54 -14.66 -3.96 13.06
N ILE A 55 -14.01 -3.47 14.12
CA ILE A 55 -14.68 -2.80 15.25
C ILE A 55 -15.44 -1.57 14.73
N ASN A 56 -14.77 -0.69 13.98
CA ASN A 56 -15.41 0.49 13.39
C ASN A 56 -16.56 0.12 12.44
N ALA A 57 -16.43 -0.96 11.68
CA ALA A 57 -17.46 -1.44 10.76
C ALA A 57 -18.69 -1.95 11.51
N VAL A 58 -18.52 -2.68 12.61
CA VAL A 58 -19.64 -3.15 13.43
C VAL A 58 -20.35 -1.97 14.12
N GLU A 59 -19.59 -0.98 14.61
CA GLU A 59 -20.15 0.20 15.28
C GLU A 59 -20.84 1.17 14.33
N THR A 60 -20.31 1.34 13.11
CA THR A 60 -20.82 2.30 12.13
C THR A 60 -21.84 1.66 11.19
N ASN A 61 -21.40 0.68 10.40
CA ASN A 61 -22.22 -0.01 9.40
C ASN A 61 -21.48 -1.23 8.83
N GLN A 62 -22.05 -2.43 8.99
CA GLN A 62 -21.45 -3.67 8.49
C GLN A 62 -21.26 -3.70 6.95
N PHE A 63 -21.97 -2.86 6.19
CA PHE A 63 -21.72 -2.70 4.76
C PHE A 63 -20.31 -2.18 4.44
N LEU A 64 -19.57 -1.65 5.43
CA LEU A 64 -18.16 -1.30 5.26
C LEU A 64 -17.29 -2.50 4.86
N PHE A 65 -17.64 -3.73 5.26
CA PHE A 65 -16.90 -4.91 4.77
C PHE A 65 -16.97 -5.08 3.24
N VAL A 66 -18.02 -4.57 2.59
CA VAL A 66 -18.13 -4.56 1.13
C VAL A 66 -17.04 -3.68 0.51
N THR A 67 -16.60 -2.61 1.18
CA THR A 67 -15.53 -1.75 0.62
C THR A 67 -14.17 -2.45 0.63
N VAL A 68 -13.93 -3.36 1.58
CA VAL A 68 -12.77 -4.27 1.56
C VAL A 68 -12.81 -5.18 0.34
N LEU A 69 -13.96 -5.79 0.07
CA LEU A 69 -14.15 -6.62 -1.11
C LEU A 69 -13.96 -5.82 -2.40
N ILE A 70 -14.51 -4.60 -2.47
CA ILE A 70 -14.35 -3.70 -3.62
C ILE A 70 -12.87 -3.38 -3.84
N GLY A 71 -12.12 -3.04 -2.80
CA GLY A 71 -10.68 -2.79 -2.90
C GLY A 71 -9.90 -3.99 -3.46
N PHE A 72 -10.20 -5.18 -2.95
CA PHE A 72 -9.59 -6.42 -3.42
C PHE A 72 -9.93 -6.70 -4.90
N ILE A 73 -11.22 -6.66 -5.26
CA ILE A 73 -11.71 -6.92 -6.61
C ILE A 73 -11.16 -5.89 -7.59
N PHE A 74 -11.12 -4.62 -7.21
CA PHE A 74 -10.64 -3.54 -8.06
C PHE A 74 -9.19 -3.78 -8.50
N ILE A 75 -8.29 -4.03 -7.56
CA ILE A 75 -6.88 -4.31 -7.90
C ILE A 75 -6.77 -5.63 -8.69
N HIS A 76 -7.51 -6.66 -8.31
CA HIS A 76 -7.52 -7.94 -9.02
C HIS A 76 -7.96 -7.80 -10.48
N LEU A 77 -9.08 -7.13 -10.73
CA LEU A 77 -9.65 -6.98 -12.08
C LEU A 77 -8.75 -6.13 -12.97
N ILE A 78 -8.15 -5.07 -12.43
CA ILE A 78 -7.18 -4.26 -13.16
C ILE A 78 -5.99 -5.12 -13.57
N GLU A 79 -5.35 -5.83 -12.63
CA GLU A 79 -4.22 -6.70 -12.94
C GLU A 79 -4.61 -7.75 -13.98
N LYS A 80 -5.77 -8.39 -13.81
CA LYS A 80 -6.23 -9.44 -14.73
C LYS A 80 -6.51 -8.88 -16.13
N TYR A 81 -7.17 -7.73 -16.22
CA TYR A 81 -7.49 -7.06 -17.48
C TYR A 81 -6.20 -6.70 -18.24
N VAL A 82 -5.24 -6.14 -17.52
CA VAL A 82 -3.89 -5.83 -18.01
C VAL A 82 -3.24 -7.09 -18.61
N TYR A 83 -3.23 -8.21 -17.90
CA TYR A 83 -2.64 -9.45 -18.41
C TYR A 83 -3.38 -10.06 -19.60
N GLN A 84 -4.70 -9.97 -19.66
CA GLN A 84 -5.49 -10.60 -20.73
C GLN A 84 -5.46 -9.83 -22.07
N HIS A 85 -5.28 -8.52 -22.03
CA HIS A 85 -5.39 -7.66 -23.23
C HIS A 85 -4.05 -7.19 -23.78
N SER A 86 -2.97 -7.83 -23.33
CA SER A 86 -1.61 -7.55 -23.76
C SER A 86 -1.17 -8.57 -24.82
N LYS A 87 -0.91 -8.14 -26.07
CA LYS A 87 -0.32 -8.94 -27.17
C LYS A 87 1.14 -8.54 -27.44
N ASP A 88 2.00 -9.56 -27.58
CA ASP A 88 3.45 -9.64 -27.27
C ASP A 88 4.36 -8.40 -27.47
N ASP A 89 4.19 -7.53 -28.47
CA ASP A 89 5.15 -6.42 -28.70
C ASP A 89 4.61 -5.00 -28.41
N SER A 90 3.29 -4.84 -28.23
CA SER A 90 2.66 -3.55 -27.81
C SER A 90 2.27 -3.55 -26.32
N ILE A 91 2.62 -4.63 -25.63
CA ILE A 91 2.32 -4.92 -24.22
C ILE A 91 2.86 -3.83 -23.32
N ASP A 92 4.13 -3.48 -23.50
CA ASP A 92 4.88 -2.76 -22.48
C ASP A 92 4.27 -1.37 -22.20
N ASN A 93 3.93 -0.60 -23.24
CA ASN A 93 3.40 0.75 -23.04
C ASN A 93 1.99 0.80 -22.44
N ARG A 94 1.07 -0.06 -22.89
CA ARG A 94 -0.32 -0.08 -22.35
C ARG A 94 -0.37 -0.61 -20.93
N LEU A 95 0.44 -1.64 -20.65
CA LEU A 95 0.59 -2.25 -19.34
C LEU A 95 1.22 -1.28 -18.34
N GLU A 96 2.22 -0.52 -18.76
CA GLU A 96 2.84 0.53 -17.95
C GLU A 96 1.85 1.66 -17.62
N VAL A 97 1.11 2.19 -18.60
CA VAL A 97 0.16 3.28 -18.38
C VAL A 97 -0.96 2.88 -17.42
N LEU A 98 -1.55 1.70 -17.58
CA LEU A 98 -2.64 1.25 -16.70
C LEU A 98 -2.13 0.94 -15.28
N ASN A 99 -0.93 0.36 -15.14
CA ASN A 99 -0.30 0.17 -13.84
C ASN A 99 0.03 1.51 -13.17
N GLN A 100 0.50 2.51 -13.92
CA GLN A 100 0.77 3.85 -13.41
C GLN A 100 -0.51 4.54 -12.94
N PHE A 101 -1.58 4.49 -13.73
CA PHE A 101 -2.87 5.05 -13.34
C PHE A 101 -3.42 4.41 -12.06
N THR A 102 -3.34 3.09 -11.97
CA THR A 102 -3.77 2.33 -10.79
C THR A 102 -2.92 2.68 -9.58
N SER A 103 -1.60 2.82 -9.77
CA SER A 103 -0.67 3.24 -8.73
C SER A 103 -0.99 4.66 -8.23
N VAL A 104 -1.27 5.60 -9.13
CA VAL A 104 -1.70 6.97 -8.78
C VAL A 104 -2.97 6.93 -7.95
N PHE A 105 -4.01 6.22 -8.42
CA PHE A 105 -5.28 6.12 -7.72
C PHE A 105 -5.09 5.53 -6.31
N TYR A 106 -4.38 4.42 -6.21
CA TYR A 106 -4.10 3.77 -4.95
C TYR A 106 -3.34 4.67 -3.97
N HIS A 107 -2.29 5.37 -4.44
CA HIS A 107 -1.51 6.27 -3.61
C HIS A 107 -2.27 7.54 -3.20
N VAL A 108 -3.18 8.06 -4.04
CA VAL A 108 -4.09 9.15 -3.63
C VAL A 108 -4.96 8.68 -2.46
N VAL A 109 -5.61 7.52 -2.57
CA VAL A 109 -6.42 6.97 -1.47
C VAL A 109 -5.57 6.74 -0.22
N LEU A 110 -4.36 6.21 -0.40
CA LEU A 110 -3.42 5.99 0.69
C LEU A 110 -3.01 7.30 1.39
N GLY A 111 -2.78 8.38 0.63
CA GLY A 111 -2.50 9.70 1.19
C GLY A 111 -3.65 10.21 2.07
N ILE A 112 -4.89 9.96 1.66
CA ILE A 112 -6.07 10.30 2.47
C ILE A 112 -6.08 9.51 3.79
N VAL A 113 -5.80 8.21 3.73
CA VAL A 113 -5.73 7.36 4.93
C VAL A 113 -4.56 7.74 5.85
N ILE A 114 -3.39 8.09 5.29
CA ILE A 114 -2.24 8.58 6.07
C ILE A 114 -2.62 9.86 6.82
N PHE A 115 -3.34 10.78 6.18
CA PHE A 115 -3.81 12.01 6.82
C PHE A 115 -4.77 11.69 7.99
N ASP A 116 -5.79 10.86 7.78
CA ASP A 116 -6.72 10.43 8.85
C ASP A 116 -6.00 9.78 10.02
N PHE A 117 -5.07 8.86 9.74
CA PHE A 117 -4.31 8.19 10.79
C PHE A 117 -3.43 9.18 11.56
N SER A 118 -2.87 10.17 10.86
CA SER A 118 -2.05 11.24 11.48
C SER A 118 -2.88 12.15 12.38
N GLU A 119 -4.13 12.45 12.03
CA GLU A 119 -5.05 13.20 12.89
C GLU A 119 -5.44 12.41 14.14
N LYS A 120 -5.61 11.08 14.01
CA LYS A 120 -5.98 10.21 15.14
C LYS A 120 -4.82 9.94 16.09
N SER A 121 -3.63 9.60 15.58
CA SER A 121 -2.45 9.32 16.40
C SER A 121 -1.19 9.18 15.56
N ILE A 122 -0.09 9.79 16.03
CA ILE A 122 1.25 9.60 15.46
C ILE A 122 1.61 8.12 15.35
N ILE A 123 1.26 7.32 16.37
CA ILE A 123 1.57 5.89 16.42
C ILE A 123 0.84 5.15 15.29
N LYS A 124 -0.46 5.41 15.10
CA LYS A 124 -1.26 4.78 14.03
C LYS A 124 -0.70 5.14 12.65
N ALA A 125 -0.38 6.41 12.42
CA ALA A 125 0.20 6.85 11.16
C ALA A 125 1.53 6.15 10.85
N VAL A 126 2.41 6.04 11.86
CA VAL A 126 3.72 5.38 11.69
C VAL A 126 3.56 3.87 11.48
N LEU A 127 2.67 3.20 12.22
CA LEU A 127 2.39 1.76 12.05
C LEU A 127 1.84 1.43 10.67
N LEU A 128 1.01 2.31 10.10
CA LEU A 128 0.55 2.19 8.72
C LEU A 128 1.69 2.43 7.73
N PHE A 129 2.48 3.47 7.97
CA PHE A 129 3.51 3.93 7.06
C PHE A 129 4.64 2.90 6.84
N VAL A 130 5.12 2.25 7.90
CA VAL A 130 6.24 1.29 7.82
C VAL A 130 6.00 0.13 6.82
N PRO A 131 4.93 -0.66 6.91
CA PRO A 131 4.66 -1.74 5.96
C PRO A 131 4.50 -1.22 4.54
N ILE A 132 3.86 -0.06 4.37
CA ILE A 132 3.65 0.52 3.05
C ILE A 132 4.96 0.98 2.45
N VAL A 133 5.80 1.74 3.15
CA VAL A 133 7.04 2.26 2.57
C VAL A 133 8.00 1.14 2.18
N ILE A 134 8.08 0.08 2.99
CA ILE A 134 8.88 -1.12 2.67
C ILE A 134 8.26 -1.86 1.48
N PHE A 135 6.93 -2.03 1.46
CA PHE A 135 6.22 -2.64 0.32
C PHE A 135 6.46 -1.84 -0.96
N THR A 136 6.27 -0.52 -0.94
CA THR A 136 6.47 0.37 -2.09
C THR A 136 7.92 0.34 -2.57
N GLY A 137 8.91 0.30 -1.68
CA GLY A 137 10.32 0.27 -2.09
C GLY A 137 10.75 -1.04 -2.78
N VAL A 138 10.07 -2.16 -2.51
CA VAL A 138 10.55 -3.51 -2.87
C VAL A 138 9.56 -4.29 -3.72
N SER A 139 8.27 -3.98 -3.61
CA SER A 139 7.15 -4.71 -4.22
C SER A 139 6.42 -3.90 -5.27
N THR A 140 6.84 -2.67 -5.57
CA THR A 140 6.38 -2.02 -6.80
C THR A 140 6.64 -2.99 -7.93
N LEU A 141 5.53 -3.40 -8.56
CA LEU A 141 5.49 -4.18 -9.78
C LEU A 141 6.70 -3.76 -10.63
N PRO A 142 7.44 -4.69 -11.25
CA PRO A 142 8.48 -4.31 -12.20
C PRO A 142 7.80 -3.59 -13.37
N VAL A 143 7.53 -2.29 -13.19
CA VAL A 143 7.39 -1.31 -14.24
C VAL A 143 8.72 -1.44 -14.95
N ARG A 144 8.69 -2.05 -16.14
CA ARG A 144 9.90 -2.23 -16.93
C ARG A 144 10.56 -0.87 -17.15
N ARG A 145 11.85 -0.92 -17.48
CA ARG A 145 12.84 0.17 -17.55
C ARG A 145 12.47 1.40 -18.40
N HIS A 146 11.27 1.49 -18.96
CA HIS A 146 10.88 2.51 -19.93
C HIS A 146 9.81 3.51 -19.46
N SER A 147 9.44 3.53 -18.16
CA SER A 147 8.64 4.66 -17.67
C SER A 147 9.44 5.96 -17.70
N SER A 148 8.89 6.97 -18.39
CA SER A 148 9.52 8.29 -18.47
C SER A 148 9.67 8.87 -17.05
N SER A 149 10.76 9.61 -16.82
CA SER A 149 11.02 10.25 -15.51
C SER A 149 9.87 11.14 -15.04
N LEU A 150 9.11 11.72 -15.98
CA LEU A 150 7.93 12.54 -15.69
C LEU A 150 6.80 11.72 -15.08
N ILE A 151 6.52 10.52 -15.60
CA ILE A 151 5.45 9.70 -15.05
C ILE A 151 5.78 9.24 -13.64
N ARG A 152 7.03 8.80 -13.40
CA ARG A 152 7.49 8.46 -12.05
C ARG A 152 7.35 9.62 -11.07
N PHE A 153 7.64 10.83 -11.52
CA PHE A 153 7.43 12.04 -10.74
C PHE A 153 5.94 12.24 -10.38
N PHE A 154 5.01 12.12 -11.34
CA PHE A 154 3.58 12.22 -11.04
C PHE A 154 3.07 11.13 -10.09
N VAL A 155 3.52 9.88 -10.28
CA VAL A 155 3.17 8.78 -9.38
C VAL A 155 3.73 9.04 -7.98
N SER A 156 4.96 9.56 -7.84
CA SER A 156 5.52 9.89 -6.53
C SER A 156 4.77 10.99 -5.79
N LEU A 157 4.18 11.95 -6.53
CA LEU A 157 3.44 13.06 -5.95
C LEU A 157 2.01 12.69 -5.54
N SER A 158 1.48 11.57 -6.06
CA SER A 158 0.09 11.16 -5.84
C SER A 158 -0.29 10.96 -4.37
N THR A 159 0.62 10.44 -3.53
CA THR A 159 0.37 10.33 -2.08
C THR A 159 0.22 11.71 -1.43
N LEU A 160 1.06 12.66 -1.83
CA LEU A 160 1.04 14.03 -1.33
C LEU A 160 -0.24 14.75 -1.78
N VAL A 161 -0.67 14.52 -3.03
CA VAL A 161 -1.99 14.97 -3.51
C VAL A 161 -3.11 14.39 -2.65
N GLY A 162 -3.06 13.10 -2.30
CA GLY A 162 -4.03 12.48 -1.40
C GLY A 162 -4.11 13.15 -0.03
N VAL A 163 -2.96 13.47 0.59
CA VAL A 163 -2.90 14.20 1.87
C VAL A 163 -3.51 15.59 1.74
N ILE A 164 -3.20 16.33 0.67
CA ILE A 164 -3.74 17.68 0.44
C ILE A 164 -5.26 17.61 0.21
N VAL A 165 -5.75 16.65 -0.59
CA VAL A 165 -7.17 16.43 -0.83
C VAL A 165 -7.89 16.14 0.48
N ALA A 166 -7.35 15.26 1.31
CA ALA A 166 -7.92 14.94 2.62
C ALA A 166 -7.95 16.14 3.55
N TRP A 167 -6.90 16.96 3.55
CA TRP A 167 -6.85 18.16 4.38
C TRP A 167 -7.88 19.21 3.93
N VAL A 168 -7.98 19.48 2.62
CA VAL A 168 -8.93 20.47 2.08
C VAL A 168 -10.37 20.02 2.26
N LEU A 169 -10.63 18.73 2.08
CA LEU A 169 -11.98 18.16 2.15
C LEU A 169 -12.26 17.48 3.50
N PHE A 170 -11.49 17.78 4.54
CA PHE A 170 -11.52 17.03 5.80
C PHE A 170 -12.91 17.00 6.43
N ASP A 171 -13.63 18.12 6.41
CA ASP A 171 -14.97 18.22 6.99
C ASP A 171 -16.03 17.45 6.18
N TYR A 172 -15.74 17.14 4.91
CA TYR A 172 -16.65 16.43 4.01
C TYR A 172 -16.36 14.93 3.92
N ILE A 173 -15.11 14.51 4.12
CA ILE A 173 -14.66 13.11 4.03
C ILE A 173 -14.57 12.49 5.43
N GLN A 174 -15.67 12.52 6.19
CA GLN A 174 -15.72 11.92 7.53
C GLN A 174 -16.66 10.70 7.60
N GLY A 175 -16.52 9.93 8.69
CA GLY A 175 -17.41 8.81 9.01
C GLY A 175 -17.37 7.69 7.98
N PHE A 176 -18.50 7.45 7.33
CA PHE A 176 -18.69 6.31 6.42
C PHE A 176 -17.74 6.35 5.21
N ILE A 177 -17.53 7.52 4.60
CA ILE A 177 -16.67 7.64 3.40
C ILE A 177 -15.23 7.27 3.75
N LEU A 178 -14.70 7.84 4.83
CA LEU A 178 -13.32 7.60 5.26
C LEU A 178 -13.10 6.16 5.69
N SER A 179 -14.03 5.60 6.46
CA SER A 179 -14.03 4.18 6.80
C SER A 179 -14.08 3.32 5.54
N GLY A 180 -14.90 3.69 4.57
CA GLY A 180 -14.98 3.04 3.27
C GLY A 180 -13.64 3.03 2.53
N LEU A 181 -12.93 4.16 2.50
CA LEU A 181 -11.59 4.29 1.91
C LEU A 181 -10.54 3.44 2.65
N ILE A 182 -10.60 3.38 3.98
CA ILE A 182 -9.74 2.48 4.78
C ILE A 182 -10.00 1.02 4.37
N GLY A 183 -11.28 0.61 4.30
CA GLY A 183 -11.65 -0.72 3.84
C GLY A 183 -11.12 -1.00 2.42
N PHE A 184 -11.25 -0.05 1.51
CA PHE A 184 -10.68 -0.15 0.16
C PHE A 184 -9.16 -0.36 0.18
N VAL A 185 -8.42 0.40 1.00
CA VAL A 185 -6.96 0.23 1.18
C VAL A 185 -6.63 -1.14 1.75
N ILE A 186 -7.37 -1.63 2.75
CA ILE A 186 -7.20 -2.97 3.31
C ILE A 186 -7.35 -4.03 2.22
N GLY A 187 -8.41 -3.95 1.41
CA GLY A 187 -8.65 -4.89 0.33
C GLY A 187 -7.54 -4.88 -0.73
N GLY A 188 -7.12 -3.69 -1.14
CA GLY A 188 -6.03 -3.51 -2.11
C GLY A 188 -4.68 -3.99 -1.58
N LEU A 189 -4.35 -3.68 -0.31
CA LEU A 189 -3.15 -4.19 0.37
C LEU A 189 -3.19 -5.71 0.48
N LEU A 190 -4.31 -6.28 0.89
CA LEU A 190 -4.46 -7.73 1.06
C LEU A 190 -4.20 -8.45 -0.26
N PHE A 191 -4.82 -8.00 -1.35
CA PHE A 191 -4.55 -8.54 -2.68
C PHE A 191 -3.08 -8.40 -3.05
N SER A 192 -2.52 -7.20 -2.88
CA SER A 192 -1.15 -6.89 -3.30
C SER A 192 -0.11 -7.71 -2.52
N VAL A 193 -0.29 -7.87 -1.22
CA VAL A 193 0.62 -8.65 -0.36
C VAL A 193 0.56 -10.12 -0.72
N ILE A 194 -0.63 -10.70 -0.85
CA ILE A 194 -0.81 -12.12 -1.20
C ILE A 194 -0.23 -12.41 -2.59
N ARG A 195 -0.50 -11.52 -3.56
CA ARG A 195 -0.15 -11.73 -4.95
C ARG A 195 1.32 -11.41 -5.25
N HIS A 196 1.83 -10.29 -4.76
CA HIS A 196 3.11 -9.72 -5.18
C HIS A 196 4.22 -9.84 -4.12
N SER A 197 3.89 -9.78 -2.82
CA SER A 197 4.92 -9.82 -1.78
C SER A 197 5.22 -11.21 -1.28
N ILE A 198 4.23 -12.11 -1.18
CA ILE A 198 4.47 -13.50 -0.81
C ILE A 198 5.03 -14.23 -2.04
N PRO A 199 6.33 -14.58 -2.07
CA PRO A 199 6.92 -15.12 -3.28
C PRO A 199 6.46 -16.55 -3.49
N HIS A 200 6.08 -16.88 -4.73
CA HIS A 200 5.48 -18.16 -5.06
C HIS A 200 6.53 -19.23 -5.43
N GLY A 201 6.24 -20.49 -5.09
CA GLY A 201 7.07 -21.64 -5.44
C GLY A 201 8.48 -21.58 -4.84
N LYS A 202 9.48 -22.01 -5.61
CA LYS A 202 10.88 -22.14 -5.13
C LYS A 202 11.61 -20.81 -4.89
N LYS A 203 11.03 -19.67 -5.26
CA LYS A 203 11.66 -18.34 -5.14
C LYS A 203 11.50 -17.71 -3.75
N GLY A 204 10.56 -18.18 -2.94
CA GLY A 204 10.29 -17.66 -1.61
C GLY A 204 11.41 -17.93 -0.61
N LYS A 205 11.55 -17.04 0.37
CA LYS A 205 12.46 -17.20 1.52
C LYS A 205 11.61 -17.22 2.80
N PRO A 206 11.02 -18.37 3.17
CA PRO A 206 10.09 -18.47 4.29
C PRO A 206 10.66 -17.96 5.62
N LEU A 207 11.95 -18.19 5.86
CA LEU A 207 12.61 -17.72 7.07
C LEU A 207 12.54 -16.19 7.22
N PHE A 208 12.72 -15.44 6.13
CA PHE A 208 12.66 -13.97 6.16
C PHE A 208 11.23 -13.47 6.34
N PHE A 209 10.24 -14.17 5.78
CA PHE A 209 8.83 -13.90 6.07
C PHE A 209 8.53 -14.06 7.56
N VAL A 210 8.95 -15.18 8.17
CA VAL A 210 8.76 -15.42 9.60
C VAL A 210 9.49 -14.38 10.46
N ILE A 211 10.71 -13.98 10.08
CA ILE A 211 11.43 -12.89 10.77
C ILE A 211 10.62 -11.59 10.69
N GLY A 212 10.05 -11.24 9.54
CA GLY A 212 9.18 -10.06 9.40
C GLY A 212 7.99 -10.10 10.35
N VAL A 213 7.33 -11.27 10.46
CA VAL A 213 6.21 -11.48 11.39
C VAL A 213 6.67 -11.33 12.84
N LEU A 214 7.75 -12.00 13.23
CA LEU A 214 8.28 -11.99 14.59
C LEU A 214 8.79 -10.61 15.03
N VAL A 215 9.32 -9.82 14.09
CA VAL A 215 9.77 -8.45 14.38
C VAL A 215 8.58 -7.50 14.51
N TYR A 216 7.59 -7.60 13.63
CA TYR A 216 6.49 -6.62 13.61
C TYR A 216 5.38 -6.92 14.61
N THR A 217 5.18 -8.19 14.98
CA THR A 217 4.11 -8.58 15.92
C THR A 217 4.29 -7.91 17.28
N PRO A 218 5.46 -7.95 17.94
CA PRO A 218 5.65 -7.27 19.23
C PRO A 218 5.46 -5.75 19.15
N ILE A 219 5.86 -5.14 18.04
CA ILE A 219 5.69 -3.70 17.81
C ILE A 219 4.20 -3.35 17.80
N VAL A 220 3.41 -4.10 17.03
CA VAL A 220 1.95 -3.91 16.94
C VAL A 220 1.27 -4.24 18.27
N LEU A 221 1.62 -5.35 18.91
CA LEU A 221 1.02 -5.74 20.20
C LEU A 221 1.30 -4.71 21.30
N TRP A 222 2.53 -4.16 21.34
CA TRP A 222 2.86 -3.09 22.26
C TRP A 222 1.94 -1.88 22.09
N THR A 223 1.61 -1.52 20.84
CA THR A 223 0.72 -0.38 20.57
C THR A 223 -0.74 -0.64 20.89
N LEU A 224 -1.19 -1.90 20.92
CA LEU A 224 -2.54 -2.27 21.37
C LEU A 224 -2.69 -2.22 22.90
N LEU A 225 -1.59 -2.18 23.65
CA LEU A 225 -1.57 -2.09 25.11
C LEU A 225 -1.53 -0.64 25.63
N LEU A 226 -1.33 0.35 24.75
CA LEU A 226 -1.29 1.79 25.04
C LEU A 226 -2.68 2.42 24.85
#